data_AF-A0A6J4P2B1-F1
#
_entry.id   AF-A0A6J4P2B1-F1
#
_cell.length_a   1.000
_cell.length_b   1.000
_cell.length_c   1.000
_cell.angle_alpha   90.00
_cell.angle_beta   90.00
_cell.angle_gamma   90.00
#
_symmetry.space_group_name_H-M   'P 1'
#
loop_
_entity.id
_entity.type
_entity.pdbx_description
1 polymer ?
#
loop_
_entity_poly.entity_id
_entity_poly.type
_entity_poly.pdbx_seq_one_letter_code
_entity_poly.pdbx_strand_id
1 'polypeptide(L)'
;MEDMDHNPVSVGTGPVSFSDLVAVSRHGAPVVLGDDALAAIDRARAVVDELAAAATPVYGISTGFGALATRHIPTEMRAQLQRSLVRSHAAGSGPEVEREVVRGLMLLRLSTLATGHTGIRRETAQLLADLLTHQITPVVREHGSLGCSGDLAPLSHCALALMGEGDVRDASGRLVPAADALAAAGLAPVELGAKEGLALINGTDGMLGMLVLAIADLRLLLRTADVAAAMSVEGQLGTDRVFAAELQALRPHPGQALSAANLTALMAGSAIVASHRTGDCNRVQDAYSLRCSPQVHGAARDTVEYAAGVAERELCSAVDNPVVLAAPDGLSRVESNGNFHGAPVAYVLDFLAIAAADVASMS
;
A
#
# COMPACT_ATOMS: atom_id res chain seq x y z
N MET A 1 -5.59 -12.50 26.12
CA MET A 1 -5.38 -11.80 24.85
C MET A 1 -5.15 -10.37 25.26
N GLU A 2 -3.89 -9.99 25.48
CA GLU A 2 -3.55 -8.63 25.89
C GLU A 2 -4.00 -7.70 24.76
N ASP A 3 -4.90 -6.77 25.09
CA ASP A 3 -5.16 -5.59 24.28
C ASP A 3 -3.80 -4.89 24.13
N MET A 4 -3.14 -5.11 23.00
CA MET A 4 -2.10 -4.21 22.57
C MET A 4 -2.83 -2.91 22.23
N ASP A 5 -2.87 -1.98 23.18
CA ASP A 5 -3.26 -0.59 22.97
C ASP A 5 -2.30 -0.02 21.91
N HIS A 6 -2.62 -0.28 20.65
CA HIS A 6 -1.94 0.33 19.53
C HIS A 6 -2.40 1.79 19.50
N ASN A 7 -1.43 2.71 19.63
CA ASN A 7 -1.71 4.13 19.46
C ASN A 7 -2.48 4.34 18.14
N PRO A 8 -3.57 5.12 18.16
CA PRO A 8 -4.35 5.36 16.95
C PRO A 8 -3.50 6.05 15.89
N VAL A 9 -3.61 5.59 14.65
CA VAL A 9 -3.04 6.25 13.48
C VAL A 9 -3.98 7.37 13.06
N SER A 10 -3.48 8.60 13.10
CA SER A 10 -4.22 9.78 12.64
C SER A 10 -3.99 10.02 11.16
N VAL A 11 -5.05 9.94 10.36
CA VAL A 11 -5.04 10.25 8.92
C VAL A 11 -5.41 11.72 8.73
N GLY A 12 -4.41 12.54 8.38
CA GLY A 12 -4.57 13.95 8.05
C GLY A 12 -4.59 14.21 6.54
N THR A 13 -4.31 15.45 6.15
CA THR A 13 -4.13 15.85 4.74
C THR A 13 -2.77 15.45 4.15
N GLY A 14 -1.80 15.11 5.02
CA GLY A 14 -0.48 14.61 4.65
C GLY A 14 -0.43 13.09 4.42
N PRO A 15 0.70 12.58 3.91
CA PRO A 15 0.88 11.14 3.68
C PRO A 15 0.90 10.35 5.00
N VAL A 16 0.31 9.16 4.99
CA VAL A 16 0.57 8.14 6.02
C VAL A 16 2.00 7.59 5.84
N SER A 17 2.67 7.25 6.95
CA SER A 17 4.01 6.67 6.89
C SER A 17 3.99 5.16 6.58
N PHE A 18 5.15 4.60 6.22
CA PHE A 18 5.33 3.14 6.10
C PHE A 18 4.94 2.41 7.39
N SER A 19 5.33 2.96 8.54
CA SER A 19 5.00 2.38 9.85
C SER A 19 3.51 2.44 10.15
N ASP A 20 2.82 3.51 9.76
CA ASP A 20 1.38 3.64 9.94
C ASP A 20 0.63 2.60 9.11
N LEU A 21 1.04 2.43 7.84
CA LEU A 21 0.46 1.41 6.97
C LEU A 21 0.64 0.02 7.57
N VAL A 22 1.85 -0.34 8.01
CA VAL A 22 2.12 -1.63 8.66
C VAL A 22 1.32 -1.79 9.96
N ALA A 23 1.25 -0.76 10.80
CA ALA A 23 0.51 -0.78 12.06
C ALA A 23 -0.98 -1.05 11.85
N VAL A 24 -1.61 -0.39 10.89
CA VAL A 24 -3.03 -0.62 10.59
C VAL A 24 -3.24 -1.96 9.90
N SER A 25 -2.40 -2.29 8.91
CA SER A 25 -2.59 -3.47 8.05
C SER A 25 -2.35 -4.78 8.80
N ARG A 26 -1.26 -4.88 9.56
CA ARG A 26 -0.82 -6.10 10.25
C ARG A 26 -1.19 -6.16 11.72
N HIS A 27 -1.18 -5.02 12.40
CA HIS A 27 -1.28 -4.96 13.86
C HIS A 27 -2.64 -4.44 14.34
N GLY A 28 -3.55 -4.07 13.42
CA GLY A 28 -4.89 -3.68 13.78
C GLY A 28 -4.96 -2.34 14.50
N ALA A 29 -3.98 -1.45 14.32
CA ALA A 29 -4.00 -0.13 14.92
C ALA A 29 -5.31 0.62 14.56
N PRO A 30 -5.99 1.25 15.53
CA PRO A 30 -7.16 2.08 15.27
C PRO A 30 -6.82 3.25 14.35
N VAL A 31 -7.82 3.73 13.61
CA VAL A 31 -7.68 4.84 12.66
C VAL A 31 -8.62 5.97 13.03
N VAL A 32 -8.10 7.19 13.07
CA VAL A 32 -8.87 8.41 13.31
C VAL A 32 -8.59 9.43 12.21
N LEU A 33 -9.59 10.23 11.83
CA LEU A 33 -9.40 11.35 10.90
C LEU A 33 -8.97 12.61 11.67
N GLY A 34 -7.95 13.29 11.17
CA GLY A 34 -7.51 14.58 11.72
C GLY A 34 -8.50 15.71 11.40
N ASP A 35 -8.51 16.75 12.22
CA ASP A 35 -9.34 17.94 12.00
C ASP A 35 -9.05 18.63 10.66
N ASP A 36 -7.79 18.58 10.22
CA ASP A 36 -7.34 19.10 8.92
C ASP A 36 -7.95 18.30 7.76
N ALA A 37 -7.96 16.97 7.86
CA ALA A 37 -8.61 16.07 6.89
C ALA A 37 -10.12 16.32 6.83
N LEU A 38 -10.80 16.40 7.98
CA LEU A 38 -12.23 16.67 8.05
C LEU A 38 -12.58 18.02 7.40
N ALA A 39 -11.78 19.05 7.65
CA ALA A 39 -11.97 20.36 7.03
C ALA A 39 -11.69 20.32 5.51
N ALA A 40 -10.71 19.54 5.05
CA ALA A 40 -10.40 19.39 3.64
C ALA A 40 -11.49 18.63 2.87
N ILE A 41 -12.01 17.54 3.45
CA ILE A 41 -13.14 16.77 2.92
C ILE A 41 -14.35 17.66 2.74
N ASP A 42 -14.75 18.41 3.78
CA ASP A 42 -15.93 19.29 3.73
C ASP A 42 -15.81 20.36 2.63
N ARG A 43 -14.62 20.98 2.49
CA ARG A 43 -14.37 21.98 1.43
C ARG A 43 -14.52 21.37 0.04
N ALA A 44 -13.93 20.21 -0.18
CA ALA A 44 -14.01 19.50 -1.45
C ALA A 44 -15.44 19.10 -1.79
N ARG A 45 -16.19 18.64 -0.77
CA ARG A 45 -17.56 18.22 -0.90
C ARG A 45 -18.47 19.37 -1.33
N ALA A 46 -18.29 20.56 -0.74
CA ALA A 46 -19.04 21.76 -1.12
C ALA A 46 -18.91 22.08 -2.62
N VAL A 47 -17.71 21.93 -3.20
CA VAL A 47 -17.48 22.14 -4.64
C VAL A 47 -18.25 21.13 -5.49
N VAL A 48 -18.23 19.84 -5.11
CA VAL A 48 -18.94 18.80 -5.86
C VAL A 48 -20.46 18.99 -5.73
N ASP A 49 -20.96 19.44 -4.58
CA ASP A 49 -22.39 19.73 -4.38
C ASP A 49 -22.86 20.92 -5.23
N GLU A 50 -22.06 21.99 -5.32
CA GLU A 50 -22.32 23.13 -6.21
C GLU A 50 -22.38 22.68 -7.67
N LEU A 51 -21.38 21.91 -8.14
CA LEU A 51 -21.34 21.41 -9.51
C LEU A 51 -22.44 20.40 -9.81
N ALA A 52 -22.88 19.61 -8.80
CA ALA A 52 -24.01 18.72 -8.96
C ALA A 52 -25.32 19.50 -9.15
N ALA A 53 -25.46 20.67 -8.54
CA ALA A 53 -26.63 21.54 -8.71
C ALA A 53 -26.58 22.39 -10.00
N ALA A 54 -25.43 22.49 -10.65
CA ALA A 54 -25.23 23.32 -11.84
C ALA A 54 -25.98 22.78 -13.07
N ALA A 55 -26.39 23.70 -13.96
CA ALA A 55 -27.07 23.37 -15.22
C ALA A 55 -26.12 22.72 -16.25
N THR A 56 -24.82 23.03 -16.18
CA THR A 56 -23.80 22.49 -17.08
C THR A 56 -23.27 21.16 -16.53
N PRO A 57 -23.39 20.04 -17.28
CA PRO A 57 -22.94 18.74 -16.77
C PRO A 57 -21.42 18.65 -16.59
N VAL A 58 -20.99 18.00 -15.51
CA VAL A 58 -19.58 17.71 -15.18
C VAL A 58 -19.32 16.21 -15.11
N TYR A 59 -18.18 15.77 -15.66
CA TYR A 59 -17.77 14.36 -15.67
C TYR A 59 -17.73 13.75 -14.27
N GLY A 60 -18.28 12.54 -14.12
CA GLY A 60 -18.29 11.80 -12.86
C GLY A 60 -19.22 12.35 -11.76
N ILE A 61 -19.85 13.51 -11.98
CA ILE A 61 -20.78 14.15 -11.05
C ILE A 61 -22.22 14.08 -11.60
N SER A 62 -22.43 14.55 -12.84
CA SER A 62 -23.76 14.63 -13.47
C SER A 62 -23.82 13.97 -14.86
N THR A 63 -22.77 13.24 -15.24
CA THR A 63 -22.71 12.42 -16.45
C THR A 63 -22.44 10.94 -16.11
N GLY A 64 -22.56 10.05 -17.10
CA GLY A 64 -22.07 8.68 -16.99
C GLY A 64 -20.52 8.58 -16.95
N PHE A 65 -20.01 7.35 -16.88
CA PHE A 65 -18.57 7.05 -16.79
C PHE A 65 -18.04 6.37 -18.06
N GLY A 66 -16.74 6.52 -18.34
CA GLY A 66 -16.08 5.85 -19.47
C GLY A 66 -16.78 6.14 -20.81
N ALA A 67 -17.18 5.09 -21.53
CA ALA A 67 -17.88 5.22 -22.81
C ALA A 67 -19.24 5.96 -22.73
N LEU A 68 -19.79 6.13 -21.52
CA LEU A 68 -21.05 6.83 -21.26
C LEU A 68 -20.84 8.27 -20.75
N ALA A 69 -19.62 8.80 -20.81
CA ALA A 69 -19.27 10.15 -20.33
C ALA A 69 -20.08 11.29 -20.97
N THR A 70 -20.66 11.08 -22.17
CA THR A 70 -21.45 12.08 -22.89
C THR A 70 -22.93 12.10 -22.52
N ARG A 71 -23.41 11.17 -21.68
CA ARG A 71 -24.82 11.10 -21.27
C ARG A 71 -25.06 11.86 -19.98
N HIS A 72 -25.98 12.82 -20.02
CA HIS A 72 -26.48 13.50 -18.82
C HIS A 72 -27.33 12.57 -17.96
N ILE A 73 -27.20 12.68 -16.64
CA ILE A 73 -27.87 11.82 -15.66
C ILE A 73 -28.82 12.68 -14.81
N PRO A 74 -30.14 12.42 -14.89
CA PRO A 74 -31.13 13.08 -14.04
C PRO A 74 -30.80 12.95 -12.55
N THR A 75 -31.07 13.98 -11.76
CA THR A 75 -30.68 14.07 -10.34
C THR A 75 -31.18 12.88 -9.53
N GLU A 76 -32.42 12.45 -9.76
CA GLU A 76 -33.07 11.31 -9.12
C GLU A 76 -32.38 9.96 -9.42
N MET A 77 -31.64 9.86 -10.53
CA MET A 77 -30.93 8.65 -10.92
C MET A 77 -29.47 8.62 -10.42
N ARG A 78 -28.94 9.72 -9.88
CA ARG A 78 -27.50 9.82 -9.55
C ARG A 78 -27.10 8.87 -8.43
N ALA A 79 -27.89 8.77 -7.35
CA ALA A 79 -27.62 7.81 -6.28
C ALA A 79 -27.69 6.35 -6.78
N GLN A 80 -28.61 6.04 -7.70
CA GLN A 80 -28.66 4.73 -8.33
C GLN A 80 -27.42 4.48 -9.22
N LEU A 81 -26.99 5.47 -9.99
CA LEU A 81 -25.81 5.36 -10.84
C LEU A 81 -24.55 5.02 -10.03
N GLN A 82 -24.32 5.69 -8.89
CA GLN A 82 -23.13 5.46 -8.06
C GLN A 82 -23.13 4.06 -7.45
N ARG A 83 -24.29 3.57 -6.97
CA ARG A 83 -24.45 2.19 -6.50
C ARG A 83 -24.22 1.17 -7.63
N SER A 84 -24.79 1.42 -8.80
CA SER A 84 -24.62 0.55 -9.96
C SER A 84 -23.16 0.50 -10.42
N LEU A 85 -22.43 1.62 -10.37
CA LEU A 85 -21.01 1.67 -10.67
C LEU A 85 -20.22 0.73 -9.77
N VAL A 86 -20.39 0.84 -8.45
CA VAL A 86 -19.71 -0.03 -7.47
C VAL A 86 -20.04 -1.50 -7.74
N ARG A 87 -21.33 -1.84 -7.85
CA ARG A 87 -21.78 -3.22 -8.10
C ARG A 87 -21.25 -3.80 -9.40
N SER A 88 -21.22 -3.01 -10.49
CA SER A 88 -20.74 -3.51 -11.79
C SER A 88 -19.24 -3.71 -11.82
N HIS A 89 -18.48 -3.00 -10.98
CA HIS A 89 -17.01 -3.10 -10.92
C HIS A 89 -16.53 -4.08 -9.87
N ALA A 90 -17.37 -4.52 -8.92
CA ALA A 90 -17.09 -5.61 -7.98
C ALA A 90 -17.05 -6.99 -8.67
N ALA A 91 -16.24 -7.12 -9.71
CA ALA A 91 -16.09 -8.28 -10.57
C ALA A 91 -14.77 -9.04 -10.30
N GLY A 92 -14.48 -9.27 -9.01
CA GLY A 92 -13.29 -10.01 -8.59
C GLY A 92 -13.44 -11.53 -8.72
N SER A 93 -12.34 -12.25 -8.98
CA SER A 93 -12.31 -13.73 -9.01
C SER A 93 -11.00 -14.31 -8.47
N GLY A 94 -10.98 -15.61 -8.16
CA GLY A 94 -9.81 -16.30 -7.59
C GLY A 94 -9.83 -16.42 -6.06
N PRO A 95 -8.69 -16.74 -5.45
CA PRO A 95 -8.51 -16.77 -4.00
C PRO A 95 -8.82 -15.42 -3.33
N GLU A 96 -9.06 -15.45 -2.01
CA GLU A 96 -9.14 -14.23 -1.21
C GLU A 96 -7.74 -13.61 -1.11
N VAL A 97 -7.65 -12.31 -1.34
CA VAL A 97 -6.45 -11.52 -1.04
C VAL A 97 -6.26 -11.46 0.48
N GLU A 98 -5.01 -11.46 0.93
CA GLU A 98 -4.66 -11.43 2.34
C GLU A 98 -5.29 -10.21 3.05
N ARG A 99 -5.79 -10.43 4.25
CA ARG A 99 -6.48 -9.41 5.05
C ARG A 99 -5.64 -8.14 5.25
N GLU A 100 -4.33 -8.30 5.44
CA GLU A 100 -3.42 -7.15 5.61
C GLU A 100 -3.36 -6.27 4.36
N VAL A 101 -3.39 -6.86 3.17
CA VAL A 101 -3.34 -6.13 1.90
C VAL A 101 -4.63 -5.35 1.70
N VAL A 102 -5.78 -5.96 1.98
CA VAL A 102 -7.09 -5.28 1.88
C VAL A 102 -7.17 -4.12 2.88
N ARG A 103 -6.67 -4.30 4.11
CA ARG A 103 -6.62 -3.22 5.10
C ARG A 103 -5.68 -2.09 4.67
N GLY A 104 -4.53 -2.41 4.08
CA GLY A 104 -3.62 -1.41 3.51
C GLY A 104 -4.28 -0.62 2.39
N LEU A 105 -4.97 -1.30 1.47
CA LEU A 105 -5.77 -0.69 0.41
C LEU A 105 -6.83 0.26 0.96
N MET A 106 -7.58 -0.14 2.00
CA MET A 106 -8.59 0.69 2.65
C MET A 106 -7.97 1.94 3.30
N LEU A 107 -6.84 1.80 4.00
CA LEU A 107 -6.14 2.91 4.64
C LEU A 107 -5.63 3.92 3.60
N LEU A 108 -5.04 3.45 2.50
CA LEU A 108 -4.52 4.32 1.44
C LEU A 108 -5.64 5.04 0.69
N ARG A 109 -6.76 4.34 0.48
CA ARG A 109 -7.95 4.98 -0.06
C ARG A 109 -8.43 6.09 0.86
N LEU A 110 -8.53 5.83 2.17
CA LEU A 110 -8.89 6.82 3.18
C LEU A 110 -7.92 8.01 3.18
N SER A 111 -6.60 7.74 3.12
CA SER A 111 -5.57 8.78 3.03
C SER A 111 -5.79 9.68 1.82
N THR A 112 -6.10 9.11 0.65
CA THR A 112 -6.39 9.90 -0.54
C THR A 112 -7.69 10.70 -0.39
N LEU A 113 -8.74 10.12 0.20
CA LEU A 113 -9.99 10.81 0.48
C LEU A 113 -9.76 12.02 1.41
N ALA A 114 -8.91 11.86 2.43
CA ALA A 114 -8.57 12.87 3.43
C ALA A 114 -7.81 14.09 2.87
N THR A 115 -7.16 13.96 1.70
CA THR A 115 -6.49 15.10 1.04
C THR A 115 -7.46 16.23 0.65
N GLY A 116 -8.76 15.94 0.51
CA GLY A 116 -9.74 16.91 0.02
C GLY A 116 -9.69 17.14 -1.50
N HIS A 117 -9.10 16.22 -2.27
CA HIS A 117 -9.12 16.28 -3.74
C HIS A 117 -10.19 15.39 -4.38
N THR A 118 -10.96 14.63 -3.59
CA THR A 118 -11.92 13.64 -4.10
C THR A 118 -13.37 14.11 -4.03
N GLY A 119 -13.70 14.97 -3.06
CA GLY A 119 -15.06 15.41 -2.80
C GLY A 119 -15.96 14.30 -2.25
N ILE A 120 -15.45 13.36 -1.45
CA ILE A 120 -16.28 12.42 -0.69
C ILE A 120 -17.06 13.14 0.42
N ARG A 121 -18.13 12.55 0.98
CA ARG A 121 -18.73 13.05 2.21
C ARG A 121 -17.98 12.57 3.45
N ARG A 122 -18.09 13.36 4.51
CA ARG A 122 -17.47 13.09 5.81
C ARG A 122 -17.89 11.74 6.38
N GLU A 123 -19.19 11.46 6.40
CA GLU A 123 -19.75 10.22 6.95
C GLU A 123 -19.21 8.97 6.23
N THR A 124 -18.95 9.06 4.93
CA THR A 124 -18.39 7.97 4.15
C THR A 124 -16.92 7.73 4.49
N ALA A 125 -16.12 8.81 4.62
CA ALA A 125 -14.72 8.70 5.05
C ALA A 125 -14.62 8.19 6.49
N GLN A 126 -15.50 8.67 7.39
CA GLN A 126 -15.56 8.22 8.77
C GLN A 126 -15.90 6.73 8.86
N LEU A 127 -16.90 6.26 8.11
CA LEU A 127 -17.25 4.84 8.10
C LEU A 127 -16.07 3.97 7.64
N LEU A 128 -15.29 4.40 6.64
CA LEU A 128 -14.10 3.67 6.22
C LEU A 128 -13.04 3.58 7.32
N ALA A 129 -12.82 4.66 8.08
CA ALA A 129 -11.96 4.65 9.27
C ALA A 129 -12.51 3.72 10.36
N ASP A 130 -13.82 3.74 10.60
CA ASP A 130 -14.49 2.90 11.59
C ASP A 130 -14.36 1.41 11.24
N LEU A 131 -14.51 1.02 9.97
CA LEU A 131 -14.28 -0.36 9.53
C LEU A 131 -12.85 -0.83 9.82
N LEU A 132 -11.84 0.03 9.56
CA LEU A 132 -10.44 -0.27 9.87
C LEU A 132 -10.23 -0.49 11.37
N THR A 133 -10.79 0.40 12.20
CA THR A 133 -10.75 0.36 13.68
C THR A 133 -11.47 -0.86 14.25
N HIS A 134 -12.69 -1.14 13.77
CA HIS A 134 -13.46 -2.33 14.14
C HIS A 134 -12.98 -3.61 13.46
N GLN A 135 -11.89 -3.51 12.68
CA GLN A 135 -11.23 -4.65 12.08
C GLN A 135 -12.12 -5.45 11.10
N ILE A 136 -13.14 -4.80 10.54
CA ILE A 136 -14.04 -5.36 9.52
C ILE A 136 -13.36 -5.23 8.16
N THR A 137 -12.98 -6.36 7.55
CA THR A 137 -12.21 -6.37 6.30
C THR A 137 -13.03 -7.00 5.16
N PRO A 138 -13.31 -6.28 4.07
CA PRO A 138 -14.02 -6.81 2.90
C PRO A 138 -13.32 -8.02 2.29
N VAL A 139 -14.10 -8.96 1.77
CA VAL A 139 -13.55 -10.05 0.95
C VAL A 139 -13.24 -9.51 -0.44
N VAL A 140 -11.95 -9.41 -0.74
CA VAL A 140 -11.41 -9.04 -2.05
C VAL A 140 -10.80 -10.27 -2.70
N ARG A 141 -10.95 -10.40 -4.01
CA ARG A 141 -10.46 -11.53 -4.79
C ARG A 141 -9.25 -11.12 -5.63
N GLU A 142 -8.31 -12.05 -5.83
CA GLU A 142 -6.99 -11.80 -6.42
C GLU A 142 -7.02 -11.19 -7.85
N HIS A 143 -7.96 -11.62 -8.69
CA HIS A 143 -8.04 -11.16 -10.07
C HIS A 143 -9.19 -10.16 -10.26
N GLY A 144 -8.97 -9.14 -11.09
CA GLY A 144 -9.99 -8.18 -11.52
C GLY A 144 -9.47 -6.76 -11.73
N SER A 145 -8.39 -6.37 -11.05
CA SER A 145 -7.67 -5.12 -11.34
C SER A 145 -6.70 -5.31 -12.49
N LEU A 146 -6.57 -4.28 -13.33
CA LEU A 146 -5.53 -4.19 -14.36
C LEU A 146 -4.40 -3.22 -13.96
N GLY A 147 -4.57 -2.46 -12.87
CA GLY A 147 -3.62 -1.43 -12.43
C GLY A 147 -3.45 -0.23 -13.37
N CYS A 148 -4.07 -0.22 -14.55
CA CYS A 148 -3.97 0.86 -15.55
C CYS A 148 -5.11 1.88 -15.47
N SER A 149 -6.24 1.52 -14.84
CA SER A 149 -7.42 2.37 -14.63
C SER A 149 -7.72 2.60 -13.15
N GLY A 150 -6.71 2.42 -12.29
CA GLY A 150 -6.85 2.21 -10.86
C GLY A 150 -7.33 0.80 -10.49
N ASP A 151 -7.30 0.51 -9.19
CA ASP A 151 -7.70 -0.71 -8.51
C ASP A 151 -9.23 -0.79 -8.35
N LEU A 152 -9.95 -0.57 -9.47
CA LEU A 152 -11.42 -0.45 -9.51
C LEU A 152 -12.12 -1.64 -8.86
N ALA A 153 -11.75 -2.86 -9.25
CA ALA A 153 -12.41 -4.07 -8.75
C ALA A 153 -12.23 -4.29 -7.24
N PRO A 154 -11.00 -4.34 -6.69
CA PRO A 154 -10.82 -4.55 -5.26
C PRO A 154 -11.37 -3.40 -4.41
N LEU A 155 -11.25 -2.15 -4.84
CA LEU A 155 -11.87 -1.02 -4.14
C LEU A 155 -13.40 -1.05 -4.21
N SER A 156 -13.99 -1.59 -5.28
CA SER A 156 -15.45 -1.78 -5.36
C SER A 156 -15.96 -2.75 -4.31
N HIS A 157 -15.22 -3.81 -3.98
CA HIS A 157 -15.58 -4.69 -2.87
C HIS A 157 -15.52 -3.96 -1.52
N CYS A 158 -14.58 -3.02 -1.35
CA CYS A 158 -14.54 -2.17 -0.15
C CYS A 158 -15.73 -1.21 -0.09
N ALA A 159 -16.09 -0.60 -1.22
CA ALA A 159 -17.27 0.26 -1.33
C ALA A 159 -18.58 -0.50 -1.10
N LEU A 160 -18.70 -1.75 -1.54
CA LEU A 160 -19.84 -2.61 -1.22
C LEU A 160 -19.99 -2.80 0.29
N ALA A 161 -18.89 -3.08 1.00
CA ALA A 161 -18.93 -3.25 2.45
C ALA A 161 -19.44 -1.98 3.17
N LEU A 162 -19.02 -0.79 2.71
CA LEU A 162 -19.53 0.49 3.23
C LEU A 162 -21.05 0.64 2.99
N MET A 163 -21.56 0.11 1.88
CA MET A 163 -23.00 0.07 1.56
C MET A 163 -23.76 -1.04 2.33
N GLY A 164 -23.08 -1.83 3.16
CA GLY A 164 -23.66 -3.00 3.84
C GLY A 164 -23.88 -4.20 2.91
N GLU A 165 -23.21 -4.23 1.76
CA GLU A 165 -23.32 -5.27 0.74
C GLU A 165 -22.04 -6.13 0.68
N GLY A 166 -22.18 -7.38 0.23
CA GLY A 166 -21.07 -8.31 0.09
C GLY A 166 -20.66 -8.98 1.41
N ASP A 167 -19.55 -9.71 1.34
CA ASP A 167 -19.01 -10.47 2.46
C ASP A 167 -17.77 -9.78 3.05
N VAL A 168 -17.62 -9.88 4.37
CA VAL A 168 -16.48 -9.36 5.12
C VAL A 168 -15.94 -10.43 6.07
N ARG A 169 -14.68 -10.28 6.47
CA ARG A 169 -14.07 -10.94 7.61
C ARG A 169 -14.22 -10.03 8.83
N ASP A 170 -14.86 -10.50 9.89
CA ASP A 170 -14.92 -9.79 11.17
C ASP A 170 -13.55 -9.81 11.89
N ALA A 171 -13.43 -9.15 13.05
CA ALA A 171 -12.18 -9.07 13.81
C ALA A 171 -11.60 -10.46 14.16
N SER A 172 -12.47 -11.48 14.33
CA SER A 172 -12.08 -12.86 14.61
C SER A 172 -11.66 -13.66 13.36
N GLY A 173 -11.78 -13.06 12.17
CA GLY A 173 -11.50 -13.70 10.88
C GLY A 173 -12.68 -14.51 10.32
N ARG A 174 -13.86 -14.43 10.93
CA ARG A 174 -15.04 -15.17 10.47
C ARG A 174 -15.69 -14.44 9.30
N LEU A 175 -16.07 -15.21 8.28
CA LEU A 175 -16.82 -14.72 7.12
C LEU A 175 -18.27 -14.43 7.53
N VAL A 176 -18.72 -13.19 7.33
CA VAL A 176 -20.08 -12.73 7.64
C VAL A 176 -20.56 -11.72 6.57
N PRO A 177 -21.88 -11.55 6.40
CA PRO A 177 -22.41 -10.47 5.58
C PRO A 177 -21.98 -9.09 6.12
N ALA A 178 -21.68 -8.15 5.22
CA ALA A 178 -21.27 -6.80 5.60
C ALA A 178 -22.29 -6.09 6.50
N ALA A 179 -23.58 -6.17 6.16
CA ALA A 179 -24.67 -5.60 6.97
C ALA A 179 -24.67 -6.10 8.42
N ASP A 180 -24.43 -7.39 8.64
CA ASP A 180 -24.42 -7.99 9.98
C ASP A 180 -23.20 -7.51 10.78
N ALA A 181 -22.03 -7.40 10.13
CA ALA A 181 -20.82 -6.88 10.75
C ALA A 181 -20.96 -5.41 11.15
N LEU A 182 -21.54 -4.57 10.28
CA LEU A 182 -21.82 -3.16 10.57
C LEU A 182 -22.77 -3.04 11.76
N ALA A 183 -23.89 -3.77 11.75
CA ALA A 183 -24.86 -3.76 12.83
C ALA A 183 -24.25 -4.22 14.17
N ALA A 184 -23.42 -5.27 14.15
CA ALA A 184 -22.73 -5.76 15.33
C ALA A 184 -21.72 -4.75 15.91
N ALA A 185 -21.12 -3.90 15.07
CA ALA A 185 -20.24 -2.82 15.48
C ALA A 185 -20.98 -1.50 15.82
N GLY A 186 -22.31 -1.46 15.69
CA GLY A 186 -23.11 -0.24 15.89
C GLY A 186 -22.96 0.80 14.78
N LEU A 187 -22.50 0.37 13.59
CA LEU A 187 -22.29 1.20 12.42
C LEU A 187 -23.48 1.10 11.45
N ALA A 188 -23.73 2.16 10.70
CA ALA A 188 -24.77 2.20 9.67
C ALA A 188 -24.16 2.22 8.27
N PRO A 189 -24.74 1.51 7.28
CA PRO A 189 -24.28 1.58 5.90
C PRO A 189 -24.51 2.97 5.28
N VAL A 190 -23.67 3.35 4.33
CA VAL A 190 -23.79 4.62 3.61
C VAL A 190 -24.65 4.50 2.35
N GLU A 191 -25.41 5.56 2.05
CA GLU A 191 -26.09 5.72 0.77
C GLU A 191 -25.32 6.68 -0.14
N LEU A 192 -24.64 6.19 -1.17
CA LEU A 192 -23.73 6.99 -2.00
C LEU A 192 -24.40 8.17 -2.73
N GLY A 193 -23.83 9.36 -2.55
CA GLY A 193 -24.16 10.59 -3.26
C GLY A 193 -23.32 10.81 -4.52
N ALA A 194 -23.53 11.94 -5.19
CA ALA A 194 -22.83 12.28 -6.44
C ALA A 194 -21.29 12.21 -6.27
N LYS A 195 -20.62 11.57 -7.24
CA LYS A 195 -19.18 11.27 -7.31
C LYS A 195 -18.65 10.22 -6.30
N GLU A 196 -19.36 9.90 -5.22
CA GLU A 196 -18.78 9.07 -4.16
C GLU A 196 -18.44 7.64 -4.62
N GLY A 197 -19.28 7.04 -5.46
CA GLY A 197 -18.99 5.70 -6.01
C GLY A 197 -17.69 5.68 -6.79
N LEU A 198 -17.41 6.71 -7.59
CA LEU A 198 -16.14 6.82 -8.31
C LEU A 198 -14.96 7.16 -7.37
N ALA A 199 -15.16 8.09 -6.44
CA ALA A 199 -14.13 8.51 -5.48
C ALA A 199 -13.65 7.35 -4.58
N LEU A 200 -14.53 6.39 -4.28
CA LEU A 200 -14.20 5.21 -3.49
C LEU A 200 -13.40 4.16 -4.27
N ILE A 201 -13.49 4.12 -5.59
CA ILE A 201 -12.95 3.01 -6.39
C ILE A 201 -11.76 3.37 -7.27
N ASN A 202 -11.37 4.64 -7.32
CA ASN A 202 -10.39 5.14 -8.28
C ASN A 202 -9.07 5.51 -7.62
N GLY A 203 -8.09 4.59 -7.65
CA GLY A 203 -6.75 4.80 -7.10
C GLY A 203 -5.79 3.64 -7.34
N THR A 204 -4.53 3.79 -6.93
CA THR A 204 -3.47 2.75 -6.99
C THR A 204 -3.23 2.09 -5.63
N ASP A 205 -4.25 2.13 -4.76
CA ASP A 205 -4.15 1.86 -3.33
C ASP A 205 -3.72 0.42 -3.01
N GLY A 206 -4.18 -0.56 -3.79
CA GLY A 206 -3.87 -1.97 -3.58
C GLY A 206 -2.40 -2.28 -3.89
N MET A 207 -1.94 -1.87 -5.08
CA MET A 207 -0.55 -2.08 -5.48
C MET A 207 0.44 -1.29 -4.61
N LEU A 208 0.08 -0.07 -4.18
CA LEU A 208 0.92 0.72 -3.27
C LEU A 208 1.00 0.05 -1.89
N GLY A 209 -0.13 -0.44 -1.38
CA GLY A 209 -0.18 -1.20 -0.13
C GLY A 209 0.74 -2.42 -0.18
N MET A 210 0.64 -3.22 -1.25
CA MET A 210 1.52 -4.38 -1.47
C MET A 210 2.99 -3.97 -1.56
N LEU A 211 3.33 -2.88 -2.25
CA LEU A 211 4.72 -2.40 -2.37
C LEU A 211 5.30 -2.04 -1.00
N VAL A 212 4.56 -1.29 -0.18
CA VAL A 212 5.02 -0.88 1.15
C VAL A 212 5.20 -2.11 2.08
N LEU A 213 4.26 -3.05 2.06
CA LEU A 213 4.35 -4.30 2.83
C LEU A 213 5.54 -5.15 2.37
N ALA A 214 5.75 -5.29 1.06
CA ALA A 214 6.88 -6.02 0.49
C ALA A 214 8.23 -5.37 0.86
N ILE A 215 8.32 -4.03 0.85
CA ILE A 215 9.53 -3.32 1.31
C ILE A 215 9.80 -3.58 2.79
N ALA A 216 8.77 -3.56 3.64
CA ALA A 216 8.90 -3.86 5.06
C ALA A 216 9.45 -5.28 5.28
N ASP A 217 8.92 -6.26 4.54
CA ASP A 217 9.35 -7.65 4.60
C ASP A 217 10.76 -7.83 4.05
N LEU A 218 11.10 -7.26 2.89
CA LEU A 218 12.42 -7.36 2.30
C LEU A 218 13.50 -6.72 3.19
N ARG A 219 13.21 -5.60 3.86
CA ARG A 219 14.15 -5.02 4.85
C ARG A 219 14.43 -5.97 6.02
N LEU A 220 13.45 -6.77 6.45
CA LEU A 220 13.64 -7.82 7.45
C LEU A 220 14.39 -9.03 6.88
N LEU A 221 13.95 -9.53 5.72
CA LEU A 221 14.52 -10.71 5.07
C LEU A 221 15.98 -10.51 4.69
N LEU A 222 16.37 -9.33 4.18
CA LEU A 222 17.76 -9.04 3.82
C LEU A 222 18.67 -8.99 5.06
N ARG A 223 18.18 -8.49 6.21
CA ARG A 223 18.91 -8.60 7.50
C ARG A 223 19.08 -10.06 7.91
N THR A 224 18.03 -10.86 7.75
CA THR A 224 18.04 -12.30 8.03
C THR A 224 19.00 -13.04 7.09
N ALA A 225 19.07 -12.65 5.82
CA ALA A 225 19.99 -13.22 4.84
C ALA A 225 21.46 -12.98 5.23
N ASP A 226 21.82 -11.79 5.71
CA ASP A 226 23.18 -11.54 6.24
C ASP A 226 23.50 -12.47 7.43
N VAL A 227 22.55 -12.71 8.33
CA VAL A 227 22.73 -13.65 9.45
C VAL A 227 22.94 -15.08 8.94
N ALA A 228 22.11 -15.55 8.01
CA ALA A 228 22.23 -16.87 7.42
C ALA A 228 23.55 -17.05 6.65
N ALA A 229 23.99 -16.02 5.92
CA ALA A 229 25.27 -16.03 5.21
C ALA A 229 26.45 -16.07 6.19
N ALA A 230 26.44 -15.29 7.27
CA ALA A 230 27.48 -15.36 8.30
C ALA A 230 27.59 -16.77 8.90
N MET A 231 26.45 -17.36 9.31
CA MET A 231 26.41 -18.73 9.84
C MET A 231 26.90 -19.76 8.81
N SER A 232 26.61 -19.55 7.52
CA SER A 232 27.06 -20.42 6.44
C SER A 232 28.57 -20.31 6.18
N VAL A 233 29.13 -19.10 6.29
CA VAL A 233 30.58 -18.88 6.22
C VAL A 233 31.26 -19.61 7.37
N GLU A 234 30.78 -19.46 8.60
CA GLU A 234 31.32 -20.19 9.75
C GLU A 234 31.19 -21.71 9.57
N GLY A 235 29.99 -22.20 9.31
CA GLY A 235 29.69 -23.64 9.21
C GLY A 235 30.46 -24.35 8.10
N GLN A 236 30.82 -23.64 7.03
CA GLN A 236 31.61 -24.20 5.93
C GLN A 236 33.12 -23.95 6.06
N LEU A 237 33.60 -23.35 7.15
CA LEU A 237 35.00 -22.95 7.33
C LEU A 237 35.47 -22.00 6.20
N GLY A 238 34.63 -21.01 5.89
CA GLY A 238 34.92 -19.93 4.93
C GLY A 238 35.60 -18.72 5.57
N THR A 239 36.08 -17.80 4.74
CA THR A 239 36.86 -16.63 5.17
C THR A 239 36.07 -15.32 5.14
N ASP A 240 36.19 -14.55 6.22
CA ASP A 240 35.65 -13.19 6.37
C ASP A 240 36.50 -12.09 5.69
N ARG A 241 37.73 -12.41 5.26
CA ARG A 241 38.68 -11.44 4.69
C ARG A 241 38.12 -10.69 3.48
N VAL A 242 37.24 -11.33 2.72
CA VAL A 242 36.61 -10.77 1.52
C VAL A 242 35.56 -9.70 1.83
N PHE A 243 35.18 -9.55 3.11
CA PHE A 243 34.24 -8.53 3.60
C PHE A 243 34.93 -7.28 4.14
N ALA A 244 36.27 -7.23 4.12
CA ALA A 244 37.04 -6.10 4.62
C ALA A 244 36.60 -4.77 4.00
N ALA A 245 36.53 -3.71 4.83
CA ALA A 245 35.99 -2.42 4.47
C ALA A 245 36.76 -1.76 3.31
N GLU A 246 38.09 -1.91 3.28
CA GLU A 246 38.93 -1.40 2.20
C GLU A 246 38.65 -2.07 0.85
N LEU A 247 38.24 -3.35 0.84
CA LEU A 247 37.84 -4.03 -0.39
C LEU A 247 36.48 -3.53 -0.88
N GLN A 248 35.53 -3.31 0.04
CA GLN A 248 34.22 -2.77 -0.33
C GLN A 248 34.34 -1.34 -0.85
N ALA A 249 35.25 -0.54 -0.30
CA ALA A 249 35.51 0.82 -0.74
C ALA A 249 36.00 0.91 -2.20
N LEU A 250 36.60 -0.16 -2.75
CA LEU A 250 36.99 -0.21 -4.17
C LEU A 250 35.79 -0.20 -5.13
N ARG A 251 34.60 -0.60 -4.66
CA ARG A 251 33.35 -0.61 -5.41
C ARG A 251 32.21 -0.03 -4.54
N PRO A 252 31.99 1.30 -4.57
CA PRO A 252 31.27 2.02 -3.52
C PRO A 252 29.73 1.95 -3.65
N HIS A 253 29.17 0.73 -3.76
CA HIS A 253 27.72 0.54 -3.61
C HIS A 253 27.34 0.55 -2.11
N PRO A 254 26.42 1.43 -1.67
CA PRO A 254 26.07 1.56 -0.25
C PRO A 254 25.58 0.25 0.38
N GLY A 255 24.67 -0.45 -0.28
CA GLY A 255 24.15 -1.73 0.20
C GLY A 255 25.23 -2.81 0.31
N GLN A 256 26.20 -2.83 -0.62
CA GLN A 256 27.33 -3.76 -0.57
C GLN A 256 28.20 -3.52 0.67
N ALA A 257 28.55 -2.26 0.92
CA ALA A 257 29.32 -1.90 2.11
C ALA A 257 28.57 -2.24 3.40
N LEU A 258 27.25 -1.99 3.44
CA LEU A 258 26.40 -2.30 4.59
C LEU A 258 26.33 -3.81 4.86
N SER A 259 26.09 -4.65 3.85
CA SER A 259 26.03 -6.10 4.01
C SER A 259 27.39 -6.66 4.47
N ALA A 260 28.50 -6.22 3.88
CA ALA A 260 29.83 -6.63 4.32
C ALA A 260 30.14 -6.22 5.77
N ALA A 261 29.72 -5.01 6.17
CA ALA A 261 29.87 -4.55 7.55
C ALA A 261 29.06 -5.41 8.54
N ASN A 262 27.83 -5.78 8.18
CA ASN A 262 27.00 -6.69 8.98
C ASN A 262 27.67 -8.05 9.13
N LEU A 263 28.13 -8.65 8.02
CA LEU A 263 28.81 -9.95 8.03
C LEU A 263 30.08 -9.94 8.88
N THR A 264 30.87 -8.88 8.76
CA THR A 264 32.07 -8.67 9.59
C THR A 264 31.73 -8.58 11.07
N ALA A 265 30.67 -7.83 11.42
CA ALA A 265 30.22 -7.69 12.80
C ALA A 265 29.69 -9.00 13.38
N LEU A 266 28.91 -9.76 12.60
CA LEU A 266 28.30 -11.02 13.01
C LEU A 266 29.34 -12.11 13.29
N MET A 267 30.45 -12.15 12.54
CA MET A 267 31.52 -13.14 12.70
C MET A 267 32.67 -12.66 13.61
N ALA A 268 32.54 -11.47 14.20
CA ALA A 268 33.58 -10.89 15.04
C ALA A 268 33.89 -11.82 16.23
N GLY A 269 35.14 -12.26 16.35
CA GLY A 269 35.58 -13.17 17.42
C GLY A 269 35.23 -14.65 17.20
N SER A 270 34.77 -15.04 16.02
CA SER A 270 34.49 -16.44 15.71
C SER A 270 35.74 -17.33 15.80
N ALA A 271 35.71 -18.30 16.71
CA ALA A 271 36.75 -19.33 16.81
C ALA A 271 36.77 -20.25 15.57
N ILE A 272 35.62 -20.41 14.90
CA ILE A 272 35.48 -21.23 13.71
C ILE A 272 36.20 -20.56 12.53
N VAL A 273 35.95 -19.27 12.29
CA VAL A 273 36.67 -18.50 11.26
C VAL A 273 38.17 -18.45 11.56
N ALA A 274 38.56 -18.30 12.84
CA ALA A 274 39.96 -18.28 13.23
C ALA A 274 40.70 -19.63 13.01
N SER A 275 39.99 -20.76 13.13
CA SER A 275 40.58 -22.12 13.12
C SER A 275 41.32 -22.51 11.83
N HIS A 276 41.02 -21.83 10.72
CA HIS A 276 41.60 -22.09 9.40
C HIS A 276 42.23 -20.82 8.80
N ARG A 277 42.54 -19.83 9.65
CA ARG A 277 43.29 -18.62 9.29
C ARG A 277 44.80 -18.87 9.44
N THR A 278 45.27 -19.98 8.92
CA THR A 278 46.64 -20.49 9.08
C THR A 278 47.27 -20.75 7.70
N GLY A 279 48.61 -20.80 7.63
CA GLY A 279 49.35 -20.92 6.37
C GLY A 279 49.17 -22.26 5.64
N ASP A 280 48.62 -23.27 6.31
CA ASP A 280 48.28 -24.60 5.81
C ASP A 280 46.84 -24.72 5.29
N CYS A 281 46.03 -23.66 5.40
CA CYS A 281 44.72 -23.60 4.76
C CYS A 281 44.87 -23.42 3.24
N ASN A 282 44.64 -24.50 2.49
CA ASN A 282 44.74 -24.52 1.03
C ASN A 282 43.56 -23.86 0.31
N ARG A 283 42.58 -23.32 1.04
CA ARG A 283 41.38 -22.71 0.44
C ARG A 283 41.71 -21.28 -0.01
N VAL A 284 41.90 -21.12 -1.32
CA VAL A 284 42.29 -19.85 -1.93
C VAL A 284 41.12 -18.85 -1.95
N GLN A 285 39.92 -19.32 -2.27
CA GLN A 285 38.69 -18.52 -2.32
C GLN A 285 37.49 -19.41 -2.01
N ASP A 286 36.51 -18.86 -1.28
CA ASP A 286 35.21 -19.51 -1.12
C ASP A 286 34.38 -19.46 -2.42
N ALA A 287 33.38 -20.33 -2.47
CA ALA A 287 32.34 -20.32 -3.50
C ALA A 287 31.60 -18.97 -3.52
N TYR A 288 31.04 -18.60 -4.66
CA TYR A 288 30.39 -17.30 -4.84
C TYR A 288 29.20 -17.09 -3.90
N SER A 289 28.46 -18.14 -3.54
CA SER A 289 27.35 -18.03 -2.59
C SER A 289 27.77 -17.53 -1.20
N LEU A 290 29.04 -17.68 -0.82
CA LEU A 290 29.61 -17.13 0.42
C LEU A 290 30.38 -15.83 0.17
N ARG A 291 31.26 -15.84 -0.84
CA ARG A 291 32.17 -14.72 -1.08
C ARG A 291 31.48 -13.50 -1.69
N CYS A 292 30.45 -13.72 -2.50
CA CYS A 292 29.72 -12.67 -3.19
C CYS A 292 28.46 -12.21 -2.43
N SER A 293 28.24 -12.68 -1.19
CA SER A 293 27.05 -12.32 -0.42
C SER A 293 26.88 -10.80 -0.26
N PRO A 294 27.92 -10.00 0.04
CA PRO A 294 27.76 -8.54 0.10
C PRO A 294 27.29 -7.93 -1.21
N GLN A 295 27.76 -8.42 -2.35
CA GLN A 295 27.40 -7.87 -3.66
C GLN A 295 25.94 -8.15 -3.99
N VAL A 296 25.47 -9.37 -3.73
CA VAL A 296 24.10 -9.80 -4.03
C VAL A 296 23.10 -9.23 -3.02
N HIS A 297 23.34 -9.42 -1.71
CA HIS A 297 22.47 -8.84 -0.67
C HIS A 297 22.48 -7.32 -0.73
N GLY A 298 23.64 -6.71 -0.96
CA GLY A 298 23.80 -5.28 -1.06
C GLY A 298 23.10 -4.67 -2.27
N ALA A 299 23.18 -5.30 -3.44
CA ALA A 299 22.43 -4.86 -4.61
C ALA A 299 20.93 -4.90 -4.36
N ALA A 300 20.42 -5.97 -3.72
CA ALA A 300 19.01 -6.04 -3.34
C ALA A 300 18.59 -4.96 -2.35
N ARG A 301 19.45 -4.61 -1.37
CA ARG A 301 19.20 -3.47 -0.45
C ARG A 301 19.08 -2.15 -1.19
N ASP A 302 20.02 -1.86 -2.10
CA ASP A 302 19.98 -0.64 -2.91
C ASP A 302 18.71 -0.58 -3.77
N THR A 303 18.27 -1.71 -4.33
CA THR A 303 17.00 -1.81 -5.07
C THR A 303 15.78 -1.57 -4.18
N VAL A 304 15.77 -2.10 -2.95
CA VAL A 304 14.69 -1.86 -1.97
C VAL A 304 14.59 -0.38 -1.62
N GLU A 305 15.70 0.31 -1.41
CA GLU A 305 15.67 1.74 -1.10
C GLU A 305 15.28 2.61 -2.31
N TYR A 306 15.63 2.18 -3.53
CA TYR A 306 15.10 2.80 -4.75
C TYR A 306 13.56 2.66 -4.83
N ALA A 307 13.04 1.46 -4.60
CA ALA A 307 11.60 1.20 -4.59
C ALA A 307 10.88 1.98 -3.48
N ALA A 308 11.51 2.12 -2.31
CA ALA A 308 11.01 2.94 -1.21
C ALA A 308 10.84 4.40 -1.63
N GLY A 309 11.78 4.98 -2.37
CA GLY A 309 11.66 6.34 -2.90
C GLY A 309 10.51 6.53 -3.90
N VAL A 310 10.08 5.47 -4.60
CA VAL A 310 8.87 5.50 -5.45
C VAL A 310 7.61 5.45 -4.59
N ALA A 311 7.56 4.52 -3.63
CA ALA A 311 6.45 4.41 -2.68
C ALA A 311 6.23 5.70 -1.87
N GLU A 312 7.30 6.36 -1.41
CA GLU A 312 7.21 7.64 -0.69
C GLU A 312 6.51 8.72 -1.52
N ARG A 313 6.78 8.79 -2.84
CA ARG A 313 6.14 9.74 -3.74
C ARG A 313 4.68 9.40 -3.97
N GLU A 314 4.37 8.12 -4.13
CA GLU A 314 2.99 7.66 -4.33
C GLU A 314 2.17 7.88 -3.05
N LEU A 315 2.73 7.66 -1.86
CA LEU A 315 2.08 7.95 -0.57
C LEU A 315 1.74 9.45 -0.40
N CYS A 316 2.54 10.33 -0.99
CA CYS A 316 2.27 11.78 -1.00
C CYS A 316 1.22 12.19 -2.04
N SER A 317 0.78 11.29 -2.91
CA SER A 317 -0.04 11.62 -4.07
C SER A 317 -1.53 11.48 -3.78
N ALA A 318 -2.33 12.41 -4.32
CA ALA A 318 -3.78 12.28 -4.35
C ALA A 318 -4.22 11.58 -5.65
N VAL A 319 -4.31 10.25 -5.63
CA VAL A 319 -4.67 9.45 -6.81
C VAL A 319 -6.21 9.30 -6.91
N ASP A 320 -6.82 10.15 -7.73
CA ASP A 320 -8.25 10.10 -8.08
C ASP A 320 -8.45 10.72 -9.48
N ASN A 321 -9.60 10.44 -10.09
CA ASN A 321 -10.05 11.11 -11.30
C ASN A 321 -11.59 11.12 -11.41
N PRO A 322 -12.21 12.28 -11.68
CA PRO A 322 -11.58 13.61 -11.72
C PRO A 322 -11.27 14.12 -10.31
N VAL A 323 -10.31 15.05 -10.20
CA VAL A 323 -9.92 15.66 -8.92
C VAL A 323 -10.57 17.03 -8.74
N VAL A 324 -10.86 17.38 -7.49
CA VAL A 324 -11.22 18.73 -7.07
C VAL A 324 -9.94 19.54 -6.87
N LEU A 325 -9.80 20.62 -7.65
CA LEU A 325 -8.76 21.62 -7.47
C LEU A 325 -9.40 22.85 -6.83
N ALA A 326 -9.31 22.94 -5.51
CA ALA A 326 -9.73 24.11 -4.75
C ALA A 326 -8.63 25.18 -4.79
N ALA A 327 -8.92 26.35 -5.36
CA ALA A 327 -8.02 27.50 -5.31
C ALA A 327 -8.41 28.39 -4.13
N PRO A 328 -7.49 28.77 -3.22
CA PRO A 328 -7.78 29.69 -2.10
C PRO A 328 -8.33 31.05 -2.54
N ASP A 329 -8.03 31.47 -3.78
CA ASP A 329 -8.29 32.79 -4.35
C ASP A 329 -8.89 32.74 -5.78
N GLY A 330 -9.34 31.56 -6.22
CA GLY A 330 -9.84 31.33 -7.58
C GLY A 330 -11.06 30.42 -7.64
N LEU A 331 -11.53 30.15 -8.86
CA LEU A 331 -12.66 29.24 -9.07
C LEU A 331 -12.23 27.80 -8.77
N SER A 332 -12.87 27.18 -7.77
CA SER A 332 -12.73 25.74 -7.55
C SER A 332 -13.25 24.99 -8.77
N ARG A 333 -12.50 24.01 -9.26
CA ARG A 333 -12.87 23.26 -10.47
C ARG A 333 -12.59 21.78 -10.33
N VAL A 334 -13.23 20.98 -11.17
CA VAL A 334 -13.07 19.53 -11.25
C VAL A 334 -12.35 19.20 -12.55
N GLU A 335 -11.19 18.56 -12.46
CA GLU A 335 -10.32 18.29 -13.60
C GLU A 335 -10.09 16.80 -13.81
N SER A 336 -10.20 16.39 -15.07
CA SER A 336 -9.87 15.03 -15.48
C SER A 336 -8.36 14.88 -15.68
N ASN A 337 -7.82 13.73 -15.30
CA ASN A 337 -6.40 13.42 -15.38
C ASN A 337 -6.18 11.91 -15.53
N GLY A 338 -4.91 11.48 -15.62
CA GLY A 338 -4.51 10.07 -15.72
C GLY A 338 -3.70 9.57 -14.53
N ASN A 339 -3.78 10.22 -13.36
CA ASN A 339 -2.96 9.89 -12.19
C ASN A 339 -3.27 8.49 -11.64
N PHE A 340 -4.44 7.93 -11.94
CA PHE A 340 -4.83 6.56 -11.57
C PHE A 340 -4.03 5.44 -12.24
N HIS A 341 -3.14 5.76 -13.19
CA HIS A 341 -2.34 4.75 -13.88
C HIS A 341 -1.12 4.34 -13.04
N GLY A 342 -1.12 3.11 -12.53
CA GLY A 342 -0.11 2.61 -11.58
C GLY A 342 1.26 2.22 -12.15
N ALA A 343 1.67 2.77 -13.28
CA ALA A 343 2.93 2.38 -13.92
C ALA A 343 4.18 2.59 -13.02
N PRO A 344 4.31 3.71 -12.28
CA PRO A 344 5.46 3.92 -11.40
C PRO A 344 5.61 2.82 -10.35
N VAL A 345 4.50 2.40 -9.73
CA VAL A 345 4.46 1.37 -8.69
C VAL A 345 4.69 -0.02 -9.30
N ALA A 346 4.06 -0.32 -10.45
CA ALA A 346 4.21 -1.61 -11.11
C ALA A 346 5.66 -1.93 -11.49
N TYR A 347 6.41 -0.96 -12.03
CA TYR A 347 7.80 -1.19 -12.43
C TYR A 347 8.72 -1.55 -11.28
N VAL A 348 8.54 -0.92 -10.12
CA VAL A 348 9.37 -1.25 -8.94
C VAL A 348 8.94 -2.55 -8.28
N LEU A 349 7.66 -2.94 -8.35
CA LEU A 349 7.22 -4.27 -7.92
C LEU A 349 7.88 -5.37 -8.75
N ASP A 350 7.90 -5.24 -10.08
CA ASP A 350 8.61 -6.18 -10.97
C ASP A 350 10.11 -6.21 -10.67
N PHE A 351 10.72 -5.05 -10.44
CA PHE A 351 12.14 -4.96 -10.13
C PHE A 351 12.49 -5.62 -8.79
N LEU A 352 11.65 -5.44 -7.77
CA LEU A 352 11.79 -6.11 -6.48
C LEU A 352 11.64 -7.63 -6.60
N ALA A 353 10.72 -8.12 -7.44
CA ALA A 353 10.57 -9.55 -7.66
C ALA A 353 11.85 -10.19 -8.22
N ILE A 354 12.53 -9.53 -9.16
CA ILE A 354 13.82 -9.98 -9.70
C ILE A 354 14.90 -10.01 -8.60
N ALA A 355 15.04 -8.91 -7.85
CA ALA A 355 16.05 -8.81 -6.79
C ALA A 355 15.82 -9.82 -5.65
N ALA A 356 14.56 -10.05 -5.28
CA ALA A 356 14.19 -11.03 -4.27
C ALA A 356 14.52 -12.46 -4.73
N ALA A 357 14.21 -12.80 -5.98
CA ALA A 357 14.52 -14.12 -6.55
C ALA A 357 16.04 -14.38 -6.62
N ASP A 358 16.83 -13.36 -6.98
CA ASP A 358 18.30 -13.47 -7.04
C ASP A 358 18.88 -13.80 -5.65
N VAL A 359 18.51 -13.04 -4.61
CA VAL A 359 18.93 -13.30 -3.22
C VAL A 359 18.47 -14.67 -2.75
N ALA A 360 17.22 -15.05 -3.02
CA ALA A 360 16.68 -16.35 -2.65
C ALA A 360 17.42 -17.51 -3.31
N SER A 361 17.91 -17.35 -4.55
CA SER A 361 18.66 -18.39 -5.26
C SER A 361 20.06 -18.65 -4.67
N MET A 362 20.59 -17.68 -3.93
CA MET A 362 21.90 -17.77 -3.27
C MET A 362 21.80 -18.39 -1.86
N SER A 363 20.60 -18.39 -1.27
CA SER A 363 20.29 -18.86 0.08
C SER A 363 19.93 -20.35 0.10
#